data_AF-A0A7Y4QX47-F1
#
_entry.id   AF-A0A7Y4QX47-F1
#
_cell.length_a   1.000
_cell.length_b   1.000
_cell.length_c   1.000
_cell.angle_alpha   90.00
_cell.angle_beta   90.00
_cell.angle_gamma   90.00
#
_symmetry.space_group_name_H-M   'P 1'
#
loop_
_entity.id
_entity.type
_entity.pdbx_description
1 polymer ?
#
loop_
_entity_poly.entity_id
_entity_poly.type
_entity_poly.pdbx_seq_one_letter_code
_entity_poly.pdbx_strand_id
1 'polypeptide(L)'
;FTSAVSEGRNMTREEVEQIAQGRVWLGTDAYNKKLVDEIGGLYEALKYAKKKSGLSGRYKIVYYAVPGGNKINEIMTSSVIGYFQSHLIDMLGIDETNSDGLEIKY
;
A
#
# COMPACT_ATOMS: atom_id res chain seq x y z
N PHE A 1 -15.30 16.39 6.55
CA PHE A 1 -14.04 15.63 6.73
C PHE A 1 -13.94 15.05 8.14
N THR A 2 -14.00 15.87 9.20
CA THR A 2 -13.92 15.43 10.60
C THR A 2 -14.95 14.35 10.98
N SER A 3 -16.19 14.42 10.49
CA SER A 3 -17.18 13.36 10.72
C SER A 3 -16.76 11.99 10.18
N ALA A 4 -16.18 11.94 8.97
CA ALA A 4 -15.73 10.68 8.36
C ALA A 4 -14.56 10.05 9.13
N VAL A 5 -13.67 10.88 9.68
CA VAL A 5 -12.56 10.41 10.52
C VAL A 5 -13.07 9.91 11.86
N SER A 6 -14.01 10.63 12.48
CA SER A 6 -14.65 10.23 13.75
C SER A 6 -15.35 8.87 13.61
N GLU A 7 -16.16 8.69 12.56
CA GLU A 7 -16.82 7.40 12.27
C GLU A 7 -15.80 6.29 11.95
N GLY A 8 -14.82 6.56 11.09
CA GLY A 8 -13.84 5.56 10.66
C GLY A 8 -12.85 5.13 11.75
N ARG A 9 -12.54 6.01 12.71
CA ARG A 9 -11.64 5.74 13.83
C ARG A 9 -12.35 5.48 15.14
N ASN A 10 -13.67 5.56 15.16
CA ASN A 10 -14.48 5.46 16.38
C ASN A 10 -13.98 6.40 17.50
N MET A 11 -13.65 7.64 17.11
CA MET A 11 -13.18 8.71 18.00
C MET A 11 -14.28 9.76 18.17
N THR A 12 -14.28 10.47 19.30
CA THR A 12 -15.25 11.56 19.45
C THR A 12 -14.92 12.71 18.50
N ARG A 13 -15.92 13.52 18.19
CA ARG A 13 -15.72 14.65 17.28
C ARG A 13 -14.77 15.68 17.88
N GLU A 14 -14.82 15.86 19.20
CA GLU A 14 -13.95 16.75 19.96
C GLU A 14 -12.48 16.30 19.89
N GLU A 15 -12.21 15.00 20.04
CA GLU A 15 -10.86 14.44 19.89
C GLU A 15 -10.31 14.67 18.48
N VAL A 16 -11.14 14.44 17.46
CA VAL A 16 -10.75 14.65 16.06
C VAL A 16 -10.51 16.14 15.78
N GLU A 17 -11.35 17.04 16.29
CA GLU A 17 -11.20 18.49 16.11
C GLU A 17 -9.92 19.03 16.75
N GLN A 18 -9.47 18.48 17.88
CA GLN A 18 -8.17 18.86 18.47
C GLN A 18 -6.98 18.50 17.59
N ILE A 19 -7.08 17.43 16.80
CA ILE A 19 -6.00 16.92 15.96
C ILE A 19 -6.08 17.49 14.53
N ALA A 20 -7.30 17.75 14.04
CA ALA A 20 -7.62 18.17 12.67
C ALA A 20 -7.63 19.71 12.50
N GLN A 21 -6.50 20.35 12.79
CA GLN A 21 -6.31 21.82 12.70
C GLN A 21 -5.45 22.25 11.51
N GLY A 22 -5.45 21.47 10.41
CA GLY A 22 -4.63 21.76 9.21
C GLY A 22 -3.13 21.48 9.38
N ARG A 23 -2.71 20.85 10.49
CA ARG A 23 -1.33 20.43 10.72
C ARG A 23 -1.03 19.10 10.01
N VAL A 24 0.18 18.99 9.46
CA VAL A 24 0.72 17.72 8.94
C VAL A 24 1.39 16.94 10.06
N TRP A 25 1.15 15.63 10.10
CA TRP A 25 1.70 14.73 11.11
C TRP A 25 2.73 13.79 10.49
N LEU A 26 3.81 13.50 11.23
CA LEU A 26 4.71 12.40 10.88
C LEU A 26 3.96 11.07 11.09
N GLY A 27 4.33 10.01 10.35
CA GLY A 27 3.69 8.71 10.48
C GLY A 27 3.66 8.20 11.93
N THR A 28 4.76 8.31 12.65
CA THR A 28 4.85 7.94 14.08
C THR A 28 3.92 8.74 14.97
N ASP A 29 3.77 10.05 14.73
CA ASP A 29 2.84 10.89 15.47
C ASP A 29 1.38 10.53 15.17
N ALA A 30 1.09 10.22 13.90
CA ALA A 30 -0.23 9.76 13.47
C ALA A 30 -0.59 8.43 14.15
N TYR A 31 0.37 7.53 14.33
CA TYR A 31 0.19 6.26 15.05
C TYR A 31 -0.12 6.51 16.53
N ASN A 32 0.67 7.36 17.19
CA ASN A 32 0.44 7.74 18.59
C ASN A 32 -0.94 8.39 18.81
N LYS A 33 -1.45 9.08 17.79
CA LYS A 33 -2.77 9.72 17.78
C LYS A 33 -3.90 8.82 17.26
N LYS A 34 -3.61 7.54 17.01
CA LYS A 34 -4.57 6.54 16.48
C LYS A 34 -5.19 6.93 15.13
N LEU A 35 -4.52 7.78 14.36
CA LEU A 35 -4.91 8.13 13.00
C LEU A 35 -4.50 7.05 12.00
N VAL A 36 -3.51 6.22 12.33
CA VAL A 36 -3.08 5.03 11.57
C VAL A 36 -2.99 3.82 12.51
N ASP A 37 -3.21 2.63 11.95
CA ASP A 37 -3.27 1.40 12.74
C ASP A 37 -1.91 0.77 12.97
N GLU A 38 -1.00 0.90 12.00
CA GLU A 38 0.35 0.32 12.02
C GLU A 38 1.32 1.21 11.23
N ILE A 39 2.61 1.10 11.56
CA ILE A 39 3.72 1.71 10.81
C ILE A 39 4.41 0.61 10.01
N GLY A 40 4.50 0.79 8.70
CA GLY A 40 5.13 -0.15 7.79
C GLY A 40 5.19 0.40 6.37
N GLY A 41 5.77 -0.39 5.47
CA GLY A 41 5.80 -0.12 4.05
C GLY A 41 4.70 -0.84 3.28
N LEU A 42 4.87 -0.87 1.97
CA LEU A 42 3.94 -1.55 1.06
C LEU A 42 3.86 -3.06 1.33
N TYR A 43 4.99 -3.69 1.67
CA TYR A 43 5.05 -5.13 1.87
C TYR A 43 4.26 -5.58 3.11
N GLU A 44 4.37 -4.85 4.21
CA GLU A 44 3.59 -5.08 5.44
C GLU A 44 2.09 -4.90 5.18
N ALA A 45 1.72 -3.86 4.42
CA ALA A 45 0.33 -3.63 4.02
C ALA A 45 -0.23 -4.79 3.17
N LEU A 46 0.56 -5.33 2.23
CA LEU A 46 0.18 -6.48 1.41
C LEU A 46 0.01 -7.74 2.25
N LYS A 47 0.92 -8.00 3.19
CA LYS A 47 0.85 -9.14 4.10
C LYS A 47 -0.40 -9.05 5.00
N TYR A 48 -0.70 -7.87 5.52
CA TYR A 48 -1.92 -7.63 6.28
C TYR A 48 -3.18 -7.86 5.42
N ALA A 49 -3.20 -7.36 4.18
CA ALA A 49 -4.32 -7.55 3.25
C ALA A 49 -4.54 -9.03 2.89
N LYS A 50 -3.47 -9.81 2.66
CA LYS A 50 -3.54 -11.27 2.44
C LYS A 50 -4.17 -11.95 3.65
N LYS A 51 -3.69 -11.62 4.86
CA LYS A 51 -4.21 -12.19 6.12
C LYS A 51 -5.69 -11.85 6.32
N LYS A 52 -6.09 -10.60 6.07
CA LYS A 52 -7.46 -10.12 6.28
C LYS A 52 -8.46 -10.63 5.24
N SER A 53 -8.01 -10.90 4.02
CA SER A 53 -8.85 -11.44 2.94
C SER A 53 -9.12 -12.93 3.06
N GLY A 54 -8.39 -13.65 3.92
CA GLY A 54 -8.53 -15.11 4.07
C GLY A 54 -8.04 -15.90 2.85
N LEU A 55 -7.32 -15.25 1.92
CA LEU A 55 -6.77 -15.89 0.74
C LEU A 55 -5.75 -16.95 1.14
N SER A 56 -6.12 -18.21 0.94
CA SER A 56 -5.28 -19.36 1.20
C SER A 56 -4.57 -19.76 -0.08
N GLY A 57 -3.40 -19.18 -0.35
CA GLY A 57 -2.57 -19.55 -1.49
C GLY A 57 -1.86 -18.40 -2.18
N ARG A 58 -1.51 -18.65 -3.44
CA ARG A 58 -0.81 -17.72 -4.32
C ARG A 58 -1.73 -16.56 -4.69
N TYR A 59 -1.23 -15.34 -4.64
CA TYR A 59 -1.96 -14.14 -5.03
C TYR A 59 -1.09 -13.31 -5.96
N LYS A 60 -1.75 -12.62 -6.90
CA LYS A 60 -1.11 -11.78 -7.90
C LYS A 60 -1.45 -10.32 -7.63
N ILE A 61 -0.44 -9.47 -7.60
CA ILE A 61 -0.61 -8.02 -7.50
C ILE A 61 -0.77 -7.50 -8.94
N VAL A 62 -1.87 -6.80 -9.21
CA VAL A 62 -2.15 -6.20 -10.51
C VAL A 62 -2.14 -4.69 -10.36
N TYR A 63 -1.29 -4.02 -11.13
CA TYR A 63 -1.27 -2.56 -11.22
C TYR A 63 -2.22 -2.13 -12.32
N TYR A 64 -3.25 -1.36 -11.97
CA TYR A 64 -4.13 -0.75 -12.96
C TYR A 64 -3.44 0.48 -13.55
N ALA A 65 -3.13 0.45 -14.84
CA ALA A 65 -2.72 1.65 -15.56
C ALA A 65 -3.89 2.65 -15.60
N VAL A 66 -3.59 3.94 -15.46
CA VAL A 66 -4.60 5.01 -15.54
C VAL A 66 -5.30 4.90 -16.89
N PRO A 67 -6.63 4.68 -16.95
CA PRO A 67 -7.31 4.48 -18.22
C PRO A 67 -7.22 5.78 -19.03
N GLY A 68 -6.55 5.73 -20.19
CA GLY A 68 -6.32 6.89 -21.05
C GLY A 68 -5.08 6.82 -21.97
N GLY A 69 -4.20 5.84 -21.80
CA GLY A 69 -3.06 5.61 -22.70
C GLY A 69 -3.43 4.77 -23.93
N ASN A 70 -2.89 5.13 -25.09
CA ASN A 70 -2.85 4.25 -26.26
C ASN A 70 -2.08 2.95 -25.92
N LYS A 71 -2.41 1.83 -26.58
CA LYS A 71 -1.82 0.49 -26.31
C LYS A 71 -0.29 0.46 -26.30
N ILE A 72 0.37 1.38 -27.02
CA ILE A 72 1.83 1.51 -27.05
C ILE A 72 2.36 2.03 -25.71
N ASN A 73 1.69 3.01 -25.09
CA ASN A 73 2.09 3.51 -23.77
C ASN A 73 1.90 2.45 -22.69
N GLU A 74 0.89 1.60 -22.80
CA GLU A 74 0.67 0.47 -21.89
C GLU A 74 1.79 -0.56 -21.97
N ILE A 75 2.20 -0.95 -23.20
CA ILE A 75 3.33 -1.88 -23.43
C ILE A 75 4.67 -1.27 -22.97
N MET A 76 4.89 0.02 -23.24
CA MET A 76 6.10 0.72 -22.77
C MET A 76 6.13 0.77 -21.25
N THR A 77 5.00 1.08 -20.61
CA THR A 77 4.90 1.19 -19.15
C THR A 77 5.13 -0.17 -18.49
N SER A 78 4.52 -1.24 -18.98
CA SER A 78 4.73 -2.59 -18.45
C SER A 78 6.17 -3.08 -18.65
N SER A 79 6.79 -2.76 -19.78
CA SER A 79 8.20 -3.12 -20.05
C SER A 79 9.18 -2.37 -19.15
N VAL A 80 8.97 -1.06 -18.96
CA VAL A 80 9.81 -0.21 -18.11
C VAL A 80 9.67 -0.61 -16.63
N ILE A 81 8.43 -0.77 -16.15
CA ILE A 81 8.18 -1.19 -14.77
C ILE A 81 8.77 -2.58 -14.50
N GLY A 82 8.63 -3.52 -15.43
CA GLY A 82 9.22 -4.86 -15.31
C GLY A 82 10.75 -4.84 -15.23
N TYR A 83 11.41 -4.05 -16.08
CA TYR A 83 12.87 -3.90 -16.06
C TYR A 83 13.39 -3.29 -14.76
N PHE A 84 12.72 -2.23 -14.27
CA PHE A 84 13.10 -1.61 -13.00
C PHE A 84 12.87 -2.54 -11.81
N GLN A 85 11.77 -3.29 -11.79
CA GLN A 85 11.51 -4.22 -10.68
C GLN A 85 12.51 -5.36 -10.62
N SER A 86 12.86 -6.01 -11.73
CA SER A 86 13.86 -7.09 -11.71
C SER A 86 15.23 -6.60 -11.24
N HIS A 87 15.68 -5.46 -11.76
CA HIS A 87 16.98 -4.90 -11.36
C HIS A 87 16.98 -4.37 -9.92
N LEU A 88 15.85 -3.89 -9.39
CA LEU A 88 15.74 -3.48 -7.99
C LEU A 88 15.76 -4.67 -7.04
N ILE A 89 15.11 -5.78 -7.40
CA ILE A 89 15.14 -7.03 -6.62
C ILE A 89 16.58 -7.55 -6.50
N ASP A 90 17.31 -7.56 -7.62
CA ASP A 90 18.72 -7.96 -7.67
C ASP A 90 19.62 -6.99 -6.90
N MET A 91 19.42 -5.67 -7.07
CA MET A 91 20.23 -4.63 -6.42
C MET A 91 20.02 -4.58 -4.90
N LEU A 92 18.80 -4.82 -4.43
CA LEU A 92 18.45 -4.79 -3.01
C LEU A 92 18.65 -6.15 -2.33
N GLY A 93 19.05 -7.19 -3.08
CA GLY A 93 19.26 -8.54 -2.55
C GLY A 93 18.00 -9.14 -1.92
N ILE A 94 16.82 -8.74 -2.41
CA ILE A 94 15.54 -9.23 -1.89
C ILE A 94 15.28 -10.58 -2.56
N ASP A 95 15.75 -11.65 -1.93
CA ASP A 95 15.59 -13.03 -2.41
C ASP A 95 14.11 -13.36 -2.72
N GLU A 96 13.82 -13.82 -3.94
CA GLU A 96 12.49 -14.21 -4.42
C GLU A 96 11.88 -15.38 -3.61
N THR A 97 12.65 -15.99 -2.70
CA THR A 97 12.29 -17.23 -2.00
C THR A 97 11.76 -17.08 -0.57
N ASN A 98 11.23 -15.93 -0.16
CA ASN A 98 10.36 -15.90 1.03
C ASN A 98 8.93 -16.37 0.71
N SER A 99 8.80 -17.70 0.54
CA SER A 99 7.73 -18.59 1.05
C SER A 99 6.27 -18.11 1.13
N ASP A 100 5.80 -17.20 0.27
CA ASP A 100 4.40 -16.76 0.27
C ASP A 100 3.69 -16.93 -1.09
N GLY A 101 4.35 -17.54 -2.07
CA GLY A 101 3.73 -17.98 -3.32
C GLY A 101 3.27 -16.85 -4.25
N LEU A 102 3.99 -15.72 -4.27
CA LEU A 102 3.73 -14.64 -5.21
C LEU A 102 4.25 -15.00 -6.60
N GLU A 103 3.36 -15.41 -7.50
CA GLU A 103 3.64 -15.41 -8.95
C GLU A 103 3.24 -14.04 -9.52
N ILE A 104 4.23 -13.19 -9.79
CA ILE A 104 4.03 -11.97 -10.59
C ILE A 104 4.21 -12.37 -12.05
N LYS A 105 3.11 -12.48 -12.79
CA LYS A 105 3.13 -12.67 -14.25
C LYS A 105 2.68 -11.39 -14.94
N TYR A 106 3.44 -10.93 -15.92
CA TYR A 106 3.17 -9.73 -16.73
C TYR A 106 1.82 -9.78 -17.45
#